data_AF-A0A163SKC2-F1
#
_entry.id   AF-A0A163SKC2-F1
#
_cell.length_a   1.000
_cell.length_b   1.000
_cell.length_c   1.000
_cell.angle_alpha   90.00
_cell.angle_beta   90.00
_cell.angle_gamma   90.00
#
_symmetry.space_group_name_H-M   'P 1'
#
loop_
_entity.id
_entity.type
_entity.pdbx_description
1 polymer ?
#
loop_
_entity_poly.entity_id
_entity_poly.type
_entity_poly.pdbx_seq_one_letter_code
_entity_poly.pdbx_strand_id
1 'polypeptide(L)'
;MRWLVLFILIGLNSAPENFFLFTIMSLPDMFLTFSMVTLIVQGSNLTILIKTIQLGGKHFMKKPVIGFTLAGALLIGGYATTSLAADNNNSSSKAAVTEKWNLKVKGFGHFGGFFKGNSEDLLEKAKELGISTSGKDAETLMKEIREAQLIKEAKKLVVKTSGKDIQTLAEEVQLAKLQEKAKELGISTKNKDVTALQEEIHLVQLKKEAKKLGVSIDGKDALTIRKDIHTAALNKKAKELGIPTEGKNLQTLQQEVMAASLKKDAKTLGISVDGKDIRELAHEVTSAKVKAEAKKLNITIDGKAIPEIAFEVREKKIQNLAKELGISTKGQSTPELIEEIEKKDADKLEALKEDNFFPLMGKRGFGPGGHHRAGKPHDDRPRFENEAPSINEIHPQSDEQIEFGNDI
;
A
#
# COMPACT_ATOMS: atom_id res chain seq x y z
N MET A 1 -14.78 -27.92 -27.66
CA MET A 1 -15.05 -28.79 -26.50
C MET A 1 -16.55 -29.12 -26.48
N ARG A 2 -16.91 -30.37 -26.72
CA ARG A 2 -18.30 -30.84 -26.59
C ARG A 2 -18.52 -31.25 -25.14
N TRP A 3 -19.41 -30.56 -24.43
CA TRP A 3 -19.82 -30.94 -23.08
C TRP A 3 -20.97 -31.94 -23.20
N LEU A 4 -20.78 -33.16 -22.69
CA LEU A 4 -21.86 -34.12 -22.55
C LEU A 4 -22.38 -34.04 -21.11
N VAL A 5 -23.50 -33.36 -20.91
CA VAL A 5 -24.16 -33.30 -19.60
C VAL A 5 -25.16 -34.44 -19.54
N LEU A 6 -24.84 -35.49 -18.79
CA LEU A 6 -25.74 -36.63 -18.57
C LEU A 6 -26.52 -36.40 -17.27
N PHE A 7 -27.83 -36.18 -17.39
CA PHE A 7 -28.72 -36.09 -16.23
C PHE A 7 -29.21 -37.48 -15.84
N ILE A 8 -28.78 -38.01 -14.70
CA ILE A 8 -29.33 -39.24 -14.12
C ILE A 8 -30.14 -38.85 -12.89
N LEU A 9 -31.47 -38.94 -13.00
CA LEU A 9 -32.37 -38.75 -11.87
C LEU A 9 -32.54 -40.11 -11.14
N ILE A 10 -31.90 -40.28 -9.99
CA ILE A 10 -32.11 -41.47 -9.15
C ILE A 10 -33.07 -41.08 -8.03
N GLY A 11 -34.34 -41.45 -8.17
CA GLY A 11 -35.32 -41.32 -7.09
C GLY A 11 -35.17 -42.45 -6.07
N LEU A 12 -34.69 -42.15 -4.87
CA LEU A 12 -34.71 -43.07 -3.73
C LEU A 12 -36.07 -42.95 -3.02
N ASN A 13 -36.95 -43.93 -3.24
CA ASN A 13 -38.38 -43.87 -2.90
C ASN A 13 -38.71 -44.10 -1.41
N SER A 14 -37.86 -43.69 -0.45
CA SER A 14 -38.12 -43.98 0.99
C SER A 14 -37.55 -42.98 2.01
N ALA A 15 -37.34 -41.71 1.65
CA ALA A 15 -37.07 -40.67 2.64
C ALA A 15 -37.84 -39.37 2.31
N PRO A 16 -38.36 -38.64 3.31
CA PRO A 16 -39.16 -37.42 3.10
C PRO A 16 -38.34 -36.17 2.71
N GLU A 17 -37.08 -36.31 2.34
CA GLU A 17 -36.20 -35.21 1.92
C GLU A 17 -35.76 -35.40 0.46
N ASN A 18 -35.94 -34.36 -0.36
CA ASN A 18 -35.62 -34.39 -1.79
C ASN A 18 -34.11 -34.32 -2.01
N PHE A 19 -33.47 -35.47 -2.24
CA PHE A 19 -32.06 -35.54 -2.64
C PHE A 19 -31.91 -35.47 -4.15
N PHE A 20 -31.15 -34.49 -4.64
CA PHE A 20 -30.81 -34.38 -6.07
C PHE A 20 -29.32 -34.60 -6.27
N LEU A 21 -28.98 -35.68 -6.98
CA LEU A 21 -27.60 -36.00 -7.31
C LEU A 21 -27.30 -35.53 -8.74
N PHE A 22 -26.31 -34.64 -8.90
CA PHE A 22 -25.89 -34.16 -10.21
C PHE A 22 -24.48 -34.68 -10.51
N THR A 23 -24.29 -35.32 -11.67
CA THR A 23 -22.96 -35.75 -12.10
C THR A 23 -22.60 -35.05 -13.39
N ILE A 24 -21.51 -34.29 -13.39
CA ILE A 24 -21.02 -33.57 -14.56
C ILE A 24 -19.74 -34.26 -15.02
N MET A 25 -19.79 -34.91 -16.19
CA MET A 25 -18.60 -35.52 -16.79
C MET A 25 -17.99 -34.58 -17.82
N SER A 26 -16.69 -34.32 -17.68
CA SER A 26 -15.88 -33.61 -18.66
C SER A 26 -14.82 -34.56 -19.19
N LEU A 27 -14.77 -34.73 -20.52
CA LEU A 27 -13.80 -35.57 -21.22
C LEU A 27 -12.77 -34.69 -21.93
N PRO A 28 -11.60 -34.42 -21.33
CA PRO A 28 -10.44 -33.91 -22.07
C PRO A 28 -9.66 -35.06 -22.72
N ASP A 29 -9.12 -34.80 -23.91
CA ASP A 29 -8.56 -35.75 -24.89
C ASP A 29 -7.39 -36.66 -24.43
N MET A 30 -7.07 -36.82 -23.15
CA MET A 30 -6.09 -37.83 -22.72
C MET A 30 -6.14 -38.30 -21.26
N PHE A 31 -7.05 -37.79 -20.41
CA PHE A 31 -7.17 -38.25 -19.02
C PHE A 31 -8.63 -38.21 -18.54
N LEU A 32 -9.16 -39.35 -18.10
CA LEU A 32 -10.50 -39.47 -17.50
C LEU A 32 -10.45 -38.99 -16.04
N THR A 33 -10.73 -37.70 -15.83
CA THR A 33 -10.98 -37.15 -14.49
C THR A 33 -12.47 -37.08 -14.23
N PHE A 34 -12.95 -37.76 -13.18
CA PHE A 34 -14.34 -37.70 -12.76
C PHE A 34 -14.48 -36.72 -11.59
N SER A 35 -15.26 -35.65 -11.79
CA SER A 35 -15.65 -34.76 -10.70
C SER A 35 -17.13 -34.98 -10.41
N MET A 36 -17.42 -35.48 -9.22
CA MET A 36 -18.77 -35.67 -8.72
C MET A 36 -19.14 -34.47 -7.86
N VAL A 37 -20.27 -33.82 -8.17
CA VAL A 37 -20.76 -32.65 -7.42
C VAL A 37 -22.06 -33.05 -6.75
N THR A 38 -22.00 -33.31 -5.45
CA THR A 38 -23.20 -33.60 -4.66
C THR A 38 -23.78 -32.31 -4.13
N LEU A 39 -25.04 -32.04 -4.46
CA LEU A 39 -25.81 -30.93 -3.92
C LEU A 39 -26.77 -31.49 -2.88
N ILE A 40 -26.66 -31.03 -1.64
CA ILE A 40 -27.57 -31.40 -0.55
C ILE A 40 -28.34 -30.15 -0.17
N VAL A 41 -29.66 -30.21 -0.31
CA VAL A 41 -30.59 -29.16 0.10
C VAL A 41 -31.35 -29.66 1.30
N GLN A 42 -31.18 -28.99 2.45
CA GLN A 42 -31.92 -29.31 3.66
C GLN A 42 -32.57 -28.02 4.19
N GLY A 43 -33.90 -27.91 4.00
CA GLY A 43 -34.64 -26.67 4.24
C GLY A 43 -34.12 -25.50 3.38
N SER A 44 -33.78 -24.39 4.02
CA SER A 44 -33.25 -23.17 3.36
C SER A 44 -31.74 -23.22 3.08
N ASN A 45 -31.03 -24.26 3.53
CA ASN A 45 -29.58 -24.34 3.46
C ASN A 45 -29.12 -25.21 2.27
N LEU A 46 -28.22 -24.67 1.46
CA LEU A 46 -27.58 -25.36 0.35
C LEU A 46 -26.15 -25.73 0.72
N THR A 47 -25.84 -27.03 0.69
CA THR A 47 -24.48 -27.55 0.89
C THR A 47 -23.97 -28.17 -0.41
N ILE A 48 -22.81 -27.71 -0.89
CA ILE A 48 -22.17 -28.21 -2.12
C ILE A 48 -20.93 -29.02 -1.74
N LEU A 49 -20.89 -30.30 -2.12
CA LEU A 49 -19.77 -31.18 -1.85
C LEU A 49 -19.16 -31.66 -3.17
N ILE A 50 -17.93 -31.24 -3.46
CA ILE A 50 -17.23 -31.60 -4.70
C ILE A 50 -16.19 -32.68 -4.38
N LYS A 51 -16.34 -33.85 -4.98
CA LYS A 51 -15.37 -34.96 -4.85
C LYS A 51 -14.80 -35.28 -6.23
N THR A 52 -13.50 -35.05 -6.38
CA THR A 52 -12.78 -35.40 -7.61
C THR A 52 -12.07 -36.73 -7.43
N ILE A 53 -12.39 -37.70 -8.29
CA ILE A 53 -11.78 -39.03 -8.30
C ILE A 53 -10.96 -39.15 -9.59
N GLN A 54 -9.65 -39.33 -9.43
CA GLN A 54 -8.78 -39.71 -10.55
C GLN A 54 -8.64 -41.23 -10.59
N LEU A 55 -9.11 -41.85 -11.67
CA LEU A 55 -8.88 -43.26 -11.93
C LEU A 55 -7.51 -43.41 -12.60
N GLY A 56 -6.48 -43.60 -11.78
CA GLY A 56 -5.11 -43.81 -12.23
C GLY A 56 -4.84 -45.25 -12.63
N GLY A 57 -4.32 -45.44 -13.85
CA GLY A 57 -3.65 -46.66 -14.27
C GLY A 57 -2.51 -47.03 -13.34
N LYS A 58 -2.44 -48.32 -13.03
CA LYS A 58 -1.52 -48.97 -12.08
C LYS A 58 -0.06 -48.67 -12.42
N HIS A 59 0.62 -47.83 -11.64
CA HIS A 59 1.99 -48.08 -11.21
C HIS A 59 2.32 -47.28 -9.94
N PHE A 60 2.93 -47.98 -9.00
CA PHE A 60 3.29 -47.62 -7.63
C PHE A 60 3.93 -46.24 -7.47
N MET A 61 3.45 -45.43 -6.52
CA MET A 61 4.24 -44.83 -5.42
C MET A 61 3.32 -44.06 -4.46
N LYS A 62 3.43 -44.38 -3.17
CA LYS A 62 2.66 -43.77 -2.07
C LYS A 62 3.08 -42.29 -1.92
N LYS A 63 2.14 -41.35 -2.05
CA LYS A 63 2.28 -39.98 -1.54
C LYS A 63 1.03 -39.60 -0.74
N PRO A 64 1.17 -38.96 0.42
CA PRO A 64 0.05 -38.57 1.26
C PRO A 64 -0.74 -37.44 0.61
N VAL A 65 -2.07 -37.60 0.56
CA VAL A 65 -3.02 -36.57 0.13
C VAL A 65 -3.22 -35.60 1.30
N ILE A 66 -2.70 -34.39 1.18
CA ILE A 66 -2.91 -33.30 2.14
C ILE A 66 -4.17 -32.54 1.69
N GLY A 67 -5.25 -32.66 2.45
CA GLY A 67 -6.43 -31.83 2.31
C GLY A 67 -6.17 -30.44 2.88
N PHE A 68 -6.37 -29.40 2.07
CA PHE A 68 -6.33 -28.02 2.53
C PHE A 68 -7.68 -27.64 3.15
N THR A 69 -7.77 -27.67 4.48
CA THR A 69 -8.81 -26.98 5.26
C THR A 69 -8.29 -25.58 5.62
N LEU A 70 -8.75 -24.57 4.89
CA LEU A 70 -8.43 -23.17 5.18
C LEU A 70 -9.35 -22.66 6.29
N ALA A 71 -8.99 -22.91 7.55
CA ALA A 71 -9.60 -22.24 8.69
C ALA A 71 -9.13 -20.78 8.71
N GLY A 72 -10.02 -19.85 8.36
CA GLY A 72 -9.75 -18.42 8.38
C GLY A 72 -9.63 -17.90 9.80
N ALA A 73 -8.40 -17.69 10.29
CA ALA A 73 -8.10 -16.79 11.39
C ALA A 73 -7.61 -15.46 10.81
N LEU A 74 -8.51 -14.46 10.81
CA LEU A 74 -8.21 -13.06 10.50
C LEU A 74 -7.31 -12.51 11.62
N LEU A 75 -5.99 -12.60 11.46
CA LEU A 75 -5.04 -11.82 12.24
C LEU A 75 -5.05 -10.38 11.75
N ILE A 76 -6.03 -9.63 12.25
CA ILE A 76 -6.03 -8.17 12.24
C ILE A 76 -4.90 -7.74 13.18
N GLY A 77 -3.81 -7.23 12.60
CA GLY A 77 -2.73 -6.59 13.35
C GLY A 77 -3.29 -5.37 14.09
N GLY A 78 -3.60 -5.55 15.36
CA GLY A 78 -3.87 -4.47 16.30
C GLY A 78 -2.60 -3.65 16.47
N TYR A 79 -2.61 -2.43 15.94
CA TYR A 79 -1.69 -1.41 16.39
C TYR A 79 -2.08 -1.05 17.82
N ALA A 80 -1.24 -1.44 18.78
CA ALA A 80 -1.35 -1.00 20.16
C ALA A 80 -1.25 0.53 20.20
N THR A 81 -2.38 1.15 20.53
CA THR A 81 -2.47 2.53 20.97
C THR A 81 -1.76 2.64 22.32
N THR A 82 -0.63 3.36 22.38
CA THR A 82 -0.06 3.76 23.67
C THR A 82 -1.02 4.76 24.32
N SER A 83 -1.68 4.30 25.38
CA SER A 83 -2.51 5.12 26.26
C SER A 83 -1.70 6.27 26.85
N LEU A 84 -2.30 7.47 26.83
CA LEU A 84 -1.89 8.61 27.64
C LEU A 84 -2.00 8.23 29.12
N ALA A 85 -0.89 8.26 29.85
CA ALA A 85 -0.92 8.50 31.29
C ALA A 85 -0.85 10.02 31.52
N ALA A 86 -1.91 10.56 32.11
CA ALA A 86 -1.92 11.87 32.71
C ALA A 86 -1.20 11.77 34.06
N ASP A 87 -0.31 12.71 34.37
CA ASP A 87 0.11 12.93 35.75
C ASP A 87 0.14 14.43 36.05
N ASN A 88 -0.42 14.76 37.22
CA ASN A 88 -0.76 16.09 37.69
C ASN A 88 0.26 16.54 38.76
N ASN A 89 0.82 17.73 38.55
CA ASN A 89 1.12 18.77 39.55
C ASN A 89 2.18 18.57 40.67
N ASN A 90 3.21 19.43 40.54
CA ASN A 90 3.65 20.49 41.47
C ASN A 90 4.90 20.25 42.36
N SER A 91 6.02 20.92 42.05
CA SER A 91 6.52 22.07 42.86
C SER A 91 7.85 22.68 42.35
N SER A 92 7.80 24.00 42.11
CA SER A 92 8.80 25.05 42.40
C SER A 92 10.32 24.73 42.40
N SER A 93 11.07 25.31 41.45
CA SER A 93 12.07 26.36 41.73
C SER A 93 12.68 26.97 40.44
N LYS A 94 13.32 28.14 40.60
CA LYS A 94 13.55 29.24 39.65
C LYS A 94 14.76 29.04 38.72
N ALA A 95 14.66 29.65 37.53
CA ALA A 95 15.74 30.15 36.64
C ALA A 95 16.40 29.20 35.62
N ALA A 96 15.91 29.25 34.36
CA ALA A 96 16.67 29.60 33.14
C ALA A 96 15.76 29.39 31.92
N VAL A 97 15.55 30.43 31.12
CA VAL A 97 14.72 30.39 29.91
C VAL A 97 15.49 29.64 28.82
N THR A 98 15.27 28.33 28.73
CA THR A 98 15.47 27.53 27.53
C THR A 98 14.09 27.12 27.04
N GLU A 99 13.56 27.84 26.06
CA GLU A 99 12.32 27.45 25.41
C GLU A 99 12.51 26.10 24.73
N LYS A 100 11.78 25.13 25.25
CA LYS A 100 11.72 23.75 24.80
C LYS A 100 10.86 23.73 23.54
N TRP A 101 11.49 23.74 22.37
CA TRP A 101 10.85 23.60 21.06
C TRP A 101 10.22 22.21 20.91
N ASN A 102 9.00 22.04 21.43
CA ASN A 102 8.12 20.91 21.13
C ASN A 102 7.52 21.11 19.72
N LEU A 103 8.34 20.88 18.70
CA LEU A 103 7.98 20.98 17.30
C LEU A 103 7.10 19.78 16.88
N LYS A 104 5.80 19.86 17.17
CA LYS A 104 4.79 18.91 16.69
C LYS A 104 4.42 19.26 15.24
N VAL A 105 5.34 19.04 14.29
CA VAL A 105 5.12 19.24 12.85
C VAL A 105 4.12 18.21 12.35
N LYS A 106 2.85 18.59 12.35
CA LYS A 106 1.74 17.80 11.84
C LYS A 106 1.55 18.16 10.36
N GLY A 107 2.33 17.57 9.45
CA GLY A 107 2.01 17.72 8.01
C GLY A 107 3.09 17.51 6.96
N PHE A 108 4.39 17.56 7.27
CA PHE A 108 5.41 17.27 6.26
C PHE A 108 5.56 15.75 6.10
N GLY A 109 5.03 15.26 4.97
CA GLY A 109 4.99 13.84 4.63
C GLY A 109 6.33 13.16 4.85
N HIS A 110 6.26 11.94 5.40
CA HIS A 110 7.35 10.99 5.65
C HIS A 110 8.62 11.15 4.78
N PHE A 111 9.50 12.07 5.15
CA PHE A 111 10.92 12.10 4.72
C PHE A 111 11.82 11.29 5.67
N GLY A 112 11.21 10.43 6.51
CA GLY A 112 11.87 9.57 7.50
C GLY A 112 12.70 8.41 6.92
N GLY A 113 13.17 8.53 5.68
CA GLY A 113 14.04 7.55 5.03
C GLY A 113 15.47 8.04 4.79
N PHE A 114 15.77 9.33 5.01
CA PHE A 114 17.03 9.91 4.51
C PHE A 114 18.30 9.45 5.25
N PHE A 115 18.18 8.99 6.49
CA PHE A 115 19.32 8.53 7.29
C PHE A 115 18.89 7.39 8.22
N LYS A 116 18.58 6.22 7.66
CA LYS A 116 18.35 5.01 8.47
C LYS A 116 19.70 4.43 8.91
N GLY A 117 20.19 4.88 10.07
CA GLY A 117 21.16 4.13 10.88
C GLY A 117 22.65 4.28 10.53
N ASN A 118 23.03 4.68 9.31
CA ASN A 118 24.44 4.88 8.99
C ASN A 118 24.92 6.26 9.45
N SER A 119 25.59 6.30 10.60
CA SER A 119 26.23 7.51 11.12
C SER A 119 27.26 8.09 10.15
N GLU A 120 27.90 7.26 9.33
CA GLU A 120 28.85 7.67 8.31
C GLU A 120 28.22 8.54 7.21
N ASP A 121 27.05 8.13 6.67
CA ASP A 121 26.34 8.89 5.62
C ASP A 121 25.90 10.28 6.12
N LEU A 122 25.48 10.35 7.39
CA LEU A 122 25.16 11.63 8.06
C LEU A 122 26.39 12.52 8.17
N LEU A 123 27.53 11.96 8.57
CA LEU A 123 28.78 12.71 8.72
C LEU A 123 29.32 13.15 7.36
N GLU A 124 29.25 12.31 6.34
CA GLU A 124 29.65 12.67 4.97
C GLU A 124 28.78 13.81 4.44
N LYS A 125 27.45 13.72 4.61
CA LYS A 125 26.53 14.77 4.17
C LYS A 125 26.72 16.08 4.93
N ALA A 126 26.95 16.00 6.23
CA ALA A 126 27.28 17.17 7.04
C ALA A 126 28.56 17.85 6.54
N LYS A 127 29.64 17.09 6.31
CA LYS A 127 30.91 17.60 5.75
C LYS A 127 30.71 18.24 4.38
N GLU A 128 29.94 17.60 3.50
CA GLU A 128 29.61 18.14 2.17
C GLU A 128 28.89 19.49 2.25
N LEU A 129 28.02 19.66 3.25
CA LEU A 129 27.28 20.89 3.48
C LEU A 129 28.04 21.91 4.35
N GLY A 130 29.28 21.60 4.76
CA GLY A 130 30.09 22.46 5.62
C GLY A 130 29.59 22.56 7.07
N ILE A 131 28.83 21.57 7.53
CA ILE A 131 28.28 21.51 8.88
C ILE A 131 29.28 20.85 9.83
N SER A 132 29.55 21.50 10.97
CA SER A 132 30.41 20.93 12.01
C SER A 132 29.73 19.72 12.69
N THR A 133 30.45 18.59 12.72
CA THR A 133 29.96 17.33 13.30
C THR A 133 30.39 17.11 14.75
N SER A 134 31.33 17.92 15.27
CA SER A 134 31.90 17.70 16.61
C SER A 134 30.93 18.12 17.71
N GLY A 135 30.62 17.19 18.62
CA GLY A 135 29.82 17.46 19.81
C GLY A 135 28.31 17.62 19.58
N LYS A 136 27.82 17.36 18.37
CA LYS A 136 26.38 17.40 18.06
C LYS A 136 25.79 16.00 18.09
N ASP A 137 24.58 15.87 18.62
CA ASP A 137 23.81 14.64 18.51
C ASP A 137 23.27 14.45 17.08
N ALA A 138 22.90 13.21 16.75
CA ALA A 138 22.42 12.86 15.42
C ALA A 138 21.13 13.60 15.02
N GLU A 139 20.26 13.93 15.97
CA GLU A 139 19.00 14.64 15.69
C GLU A 139 19.27 16.08 15.29
N THR A 140 20.11 16.78 16.05
CA THR A 140 20.57 18.14 15.73
C THR A 140 21.28 18.17 14.38
N LEU A 141 22.18 17.21 14.12
CA LEU A 141 22.88 17.12 12.84
C LEU A 141 21.91 16.90 11.67
N MET A 142 20.92 16.03 11.83
CA MET A 142 19.86 15.81 10.83
C MET A 142 19.04 17.08 10.55
N LYS A 143 18.71 17.86 11.58
CA LYS A 143 17.98 19.12 11.41
C LYS A 143 18.79 20.12 10.60
N GLU A 144 20.05 20.34 10.98
CA GLU A 144 20.95 21.26 10.27
C GLU A 144 21.19 20.83 8.82
N ILE A 145 21.37 19.54 8.56
CA ILE A 145 21.50 19.01 7.19
C ILE A 145 20.25 19.32 6.37
N ARG A 146 19.04 19.10 6.92
CA ARG A 146 17.78 19.39 6.24
C ARG A 146 17.62 20.87 5.94
N GLU A 147 17.95 21.72 6.90
CA GLU A 147 17.90 23.18 6.71
C GLU A 147 18.87 23.64 5.62
N ALA A 148 20.12 23.16 5.65
CA ALA A 148 21.12 23.48 4.64
C ALA A 148 20.70 23.00 3.24
N GLN A 149 20.11 21.80 3.14
CA GLN A 149 19.54 21.29 1.89
C GLN A 149 18.39 22.14 1.40
N LEU A 150 17.45 22.50 2.28
CA LEU A 150 16.31 23.35 1.94
C LEU A 150 16.79 24.72 1.43
N ILE A 151 17.80 25.32 2.08
CA ILE A 151 18.41 26.58 1.63
C ILE A 151 19.08 26.41 0.26
N LYS A 152 19.78 25.30 0.01
CA LYS A 152 20.40 25.00 -1.30
C LYS A 152 19.33 24.89 -2.39
N GLU A 153 18.24 24.18 -2.13
CA GLU A 153 17.11 24.06 -3.05
C GLU A 153 16.41 25.40 -3.29
N ALA A 154 16.17 26.18 -2.24
CA ALA A 154 15.61 27.52 -2.35
C ALA A 154 16.46 28.42 -3.25
N LYS A 155 17.79 28.39 -3.08
CA LYS A 155 18.72 29.12 -3.97
C LYS A 155 18.64 28.64 -5.41
N LYS A 156 18.56 27.32 -5.65
CA LYS A 156 18.40 26.73 -7.00
C LYS A 156 17.12 27.23 -7.68
N LEU A 157 16.05 27.42 -6.92
CA LEU A 157 14.74 27.88 -7.39
C LEU A 157 14.56 29.41 -7.31
N VAL A 158 15.61 30.16 -6.95
CA VAL A 158 15.58 31.63 -6.80
C VAL A 158 14.55 32.11 -5.77
N VAL A 159 14.31 31.29 -4.73
CA VAL A 159 13.44 31.61 -3.58
C VAL A 159 14.25 32.37 -2.53
N LYS A 160 13.70 33.48 -2.02
CA LYS A 160 14.36 34.31 -0.99
C LYS A 160 14.41 33.57 0.35
N THR A 161 15.61 33.32 0.86
CA THR A 161 15.84 32.57 2.12
C THR A 161 15.97 33.44 3.37
N SER A 162 16.26 34.74 3.23
CA SER A 162 16.57 35.62 4.37
C SER A 162 15.32 35.99 5.18
N GLY A 163 15.34 35.74 6.49
CA GLY A 163 14.32 36.21 7.43
C GLY A 163 13.01 35.40 7.42
N LYS A 164 13.01 34.21 6.81
CA LYS A 164 11.86 33.29 6.81
C LYS A 164 12.11 32.15 7.78
N ASP A 165 11.06 31.67 8.41
CA ASP A 165 11.12 30.43 9.17
C ASP A 165 11.24 29.22 8.21
N ILE A 166 11.73 28.10 8.74
CA ILE A 166 12.01 26.89 7.96
C ILE A 166 10.73 26.32 7.33
N GLN A 167 9.59 26.44 8.00
CA GLN A 167 8.33 25.90 7.51
C GLN A 167 7.83 26.72 6.31
N THR A 168 7.77 28.05 6.43
CA THR A 168 7.42 28.93 5.32
C THR A 168 8.38 28.75 4.14
N LEU A 169 9.69 28.62 4.41
CA LEU A 169 10.67 28.36 3.35
C LEU A 169 10.40 27.01 2.65
N ALA A 170 10.06 25.97 3.40
CA ALA A 170 9.73 24.66 2.84
C ALA A 170 8.48 24.69 1.97
N GLU A 171 7.44 25.39 2.41
CA GLU A 171 6.19 25.58 1.64
C GLU A 171 6.45 26.33 0.32
N GLU A 172 7.24 27.41 0.36
CA GLU A 172 7.61 28.17 -0.83
C GLU A 172 8.47 27.38 -1.81
N VAL A 173 9.45 26.62 -1.31
CA VAL A 173 10.29 25.74 -2.13
C VAL A 173 9.43 24.65 -2.78
N GLN A 174 8.50 24.05 -2.04
CA GLN A 174 7.59 23.05 -2.58
C GLN A 174 6.69 23.65 -3.67
N LEU A 175 6.13 24.83 -3.44
CA LEU A 175 5.32 25.54 -4.43
C LEU A 175 6.13 25.86 -5.68
N ALA A 176 7.37 26.36 -5.54
CA ALA A 176 8.25 26.65 -6.67
C ALA A 176 8.56 25.38 -7.50
N LYS A 177 8.83 24.24 -6.84
CA LYS A 177 9.01 22.94 -7.52
C LYS A 177 7.77 22.51 -8.30
N LEU A 178 6.59 22.66 -7.70
CA LEU A 178 5.33 22.33 -8.39
C LEU A 178 5.09 23.27 -9.57
N GLN A 179 5.40 24.56 -9.45
CA GLN A 179 5.27 25.51 -10.54
C GLN A 179 6.23 25.20 -11.69
N GLU A 180 7.47 24.78 -11.41
CA GLU A 180 8.43 24.33 -12.44
C GLU A 180 7.89 23.10 -13.17
N LYS A 181 7.46 22.06 -12.43
CA LYS A 181 6.87 20.84 -13.01
C LYS A 181 5.59 21.14 -13.81
N ALA A 182 4.75 22.04 -13.33
CA ALA A 182 3.56 22.47 -14.04
C ALA A 182 3.93 23.14 -15.37
N LYS A 183 4.93 24.04 -15.40
CA LYS A 183 5.41 24.68 -16.63
C LYS A 183 5.94 23.67 -17.63
N GLU A 184 6.73 22.69 -17.19
CA GLU A 184 7.24 21.60 -18.03
C GLU A 184 6.12 20.76 -18.66
N LEU A 185 5.01 20.60 -17.95
CA LEU A 185 3.82 19.89 -18.43
C LEU A 185 2.85 20.79 -19.21
N GLY A 186 3.17 22.07 -19.43
CA GLY A 186 2.30 23.03 -20.12
C GLY A 186 1.06 23.45 -19.31
N ILE A 187 1.10 23.31 -17.99
CA ILE A 187 0.02 23.67 -17.06
C ILE A 187 0.18 25.13 -16.62
N SER A 188 -0.92 25.91 -16.68
CA SER A 188 -0.93 27.28 -16.17
C SER A 188 -0.77 27.32 -14.65
N THR A 189 0.14 28.14 -14.14
CA THR A 189 0.44 28.28 -12.70
C THR A 189 -0.22 29.49 -12.04
N LYS A 190 -0.92 30.35 -12.80
CA LYS A 190 -1.48 31.61 -12.28
C LYS A 190 -2.64 31.31 -11.32
N ASN A 191 -2.60 31.89 -10.12
CA ASN A 191 -3.65 31.83 -9.09
C ASN A 191 -4.01 30.41 -8.63
N LYS A 192 -3.07 29.46 -8.70
CA LYS A 192 -3.27 28.09 -8.21
C LYS A 192 -2.46 27.86 -6.94
N ASP A 193 -3.08 27.20 -5.99
CA ASP A 193 -2.41 26.73 -4.78
C ASP A 193 -1.64 25.42 -5.03
N VAL A 194 -0.92 24.98 -4.00
CA VAL A 194 -0.11 23.74 -4.01
C VAL A 194 -0.97 22.54 -4.39
N THR A 195 -2.18 22.43 -3.81
CA THR A 195 -3.10 21.32 -4.01
C THR A 195 -3.61 21.24 -5.45
N ALA A 196 -4.09 22.36 -6.00
CA ALA A 196 -4.58 22.44 -7.38
C ALA A 196 -3.48 22.13 -8.40
N LEU A 197 -2.27 22.68 -8.20
CA LEU A 197 -1.12 22.35 -9.05
C LEU A 197 -0.78 20.87 -9.01
N GLN A 198 -0.74 20.28 -7.81
CA GLN A 198 -0.41 18.87 -7.64
C GLN A 198 -1.45 17.95 -8.32
N GLU A 199 -2.74 18.25 -8.16
CA GLU A 199 -3.82 17.51 -8.80
C GLU A 199 -3.76 17.59 -10.32
N GLU A 200 -3.54 18.78 -10.88
CA GLU A 200 -3.42 18.97 -12.33
C GLU A 200 -2.19 18.27 -12.91
N ILE A 201 -1.03 18.39 -12.25
CA ILE A 201 0.20 17.67 -12.64
C ILE A 201 -0.06 16.17 -12.67
N HIS A 202 -0.67 15.64 -11.61
CA HIS A 202 -0.98 14.22 -11.49
C HIS A 202 -1.97 13.77 -12.58
N LEU A 203 -2.98 14.58 -12.90
CA LEU A 203 -3.95 14.30 -13.95
C LEU A 203 -3.32 14.30 -15.34
N VAL A 204 -2.43 15.24 -15.65
CA VAL A 204 -1.69 15.24 -16.92
C VAL A 204 -0.79 14.02 -17.05
N GLN A 205 -0.11 13.63 -15.97
CA GLN A 205 0.69 12.40 -15.94
C GLN A 205 -0.17 11.14 -16.16
N LEU A 206 -1.31 11.03 -15.48
CA LEU A 206 -2.27 9.95 -15.72
C LEU A 206 -2.73 9.90 -17.18
N LYS A 207 -3.03 11.05 -17.79
CA LYS A 207 -3.43 11.09 -19.21
C LYS A 207 -2.30 10.62 -20.14
N LYS A 208 -1.04 10.94 -19.84
CA LYS A 208 0.12 10.43 -20.60
C LYS A 208 0.23 8.90 -20.45
N GLU A 209 0.13 8.37 -19.24
CA GLU A 209 0.15 6.93 -18.98
C GLU A 209 -1.02 6.19 -19.66
N ALA A 210 -2.23 6.77 -19.62
CA ALA A 210 -3.40 6.22 -20.31
C ALA A 210 -3.18 6.11 -21.82
N LYS A 211 -2.67 7.18 -22.45
CA LYS A 211 -2.34 7.18 -23.89
C LYS A 211 -1.31 6.09 -24.23
N LYS A 212 -0.25 5.94 -23.41
CA LYS A 212 0.80 4.91 -23.61
C LYS A 212 0.23 3.49 -23.57
N LEU A 213 -0.79 3.25 -22.76
CA LEU A 213 -1.45 1.94 -22.60
C LEU A 213 -2.69 1.77 -23.48
N GLY A 214 -3.03 2.73 -24.33
CA GLY A 214 -4.23 2.69 -25.19
C GLY A 214 -5.55 2.77 -24.42
N VAL A 215 -5.56 3.39 -23.23
CA VAL A 215 -6.74 3.60 -22.40
C VAL A 215 -7.46 4.87 -22.81
N SER A 216 -8.77 4.78 -23.10
CA SER A 216 -9.60 5.95 -23.39
C SER A 216 -9.79 6.81 -22.14
N ILE A 217 -9.58 8.13 -22.31
CA ILE A 217 -9.66 9.16 -21.26
C ILE A 217 -10.93 10.01 -21.33
N ASP A 218 -11.70 9.93 -22.43
CA ASP A 218 -12.77 10.87 -22.70
C ASP A 218 -13.97 10.63 -21.77
N GLY A 219 -14.44 11.69 -21.12
CA GLY A 219 -15.58 11.66 -20.20
C GLY A 219 -15.33 10.93 -18.87
N LYS A 220 -14.10 10.52 -18.56
CA LYS A 220 -13.76 9.79 -17.33
C LYS A 220 -13.11 10.69 -16.28
N ASP A 221 -13.38 10.39 -15.01
CA ASP A 221 -12.73 11.01 -13.87
C ASP A 221 -11.35 10.38 -13.60
N ALA A 222 -10.51 11.06 -12.81
CA ALA A 222 -9.15 10.63 -12.53
C ALA A 222 -9.07 9.25 -11.84
N LEU A 223 -10.06 8.88 -11.01
CA LEU A 223 -10.08 7.57 -10.35
C LEU A 223 -10.37 6.46 -11.35
N THR A 224 -11.32 6.66 -12.27
CA THR A 224 -11.62 5.68 -13.32
C THR A 224 -10.45 5.53 -14.28
N ILE A 225 -9.83 6.64 -14.71
CA ILE A 225 -8.61 6.59 -15.55
C ILE A 225 -7.51 5.76 -14.87
N ARG A 226 -7.28 5.96 -13.57
CA ARG A 226 -6.28 5.17 -12.81
C ARG A 226 -6.61 3.68 -12.77
N LYS A 227 -7.88 3.32 -12.54
CA LYS A 227 -8.34 1.92 -12.53
C LYS A 227 -8.16 1.28 -13.91
N ASP A 228 -8.48 2.00 -14.97
CA ASP A 228 -8.36 1.51 -16.34
C ASP A 228 -6.90 1.34 -16.75
N ILE A 229 -6.02 2.31 -16.41
CA ILE A 229 -4.57 2.21 -16.56
C ILE A 229 -4.05 0.96 -15.85
N HIS A 230 -4.46 0.76 -14.59
CA HIS A 230 -4.01 -0.39 -13.81
C HIS A 230 -4.46 -1.72 -14.45
N THR A 231 -5.71 -1.78 -14.89
CA THR A 231 -6.27 -2.96 -15.57
C THR A 231 -5.58 -3.24 -16.90
N ALA A 232 -5.32 -2.21 -17.71
CA ALA A 232 -4.61 -2.33 -18.98
C ALA A 232 -3.16 -2.80 -18.78
N ALA A 233 -2.45 -2.23 -17.81
CA ALA A 233 -1.10 -2.66 -17.44
C ALA A 233 -1.07 -4.12 -16.96
N LEU A 234 -2.05 -4.51 -16.14
CA LEU A 234 -2.16 -5.88 -15.65
C LEU A 234 -2.48 -6.87 -16.77
N ASN A 235 -3.39 -6.52 -17.67
CA ASN A 235 -3.71 -7.32 -18.85
C ASN A 235 -2.51 -7.49 -19.79
N LYS A 236 -1.69 -6.43 -19.96
CA LYS A 236 -0.44 -6.51 -20.72
C LYS A 236 0.52 -7.52 -20.10
N LYS A 237 0.76 -7.43 -18.79
CA LYS A 237 1.60 -8.40 -18.04
C LYS A 237 1.03 -9.82 -18.08
N ALA A 238 -0.29 -9.97 -17.98
CA ALA A 238 -0.94 -11.27 -18.10
C ALA A 238 -0.67 -11.92 -19.46
N LYS A 239 -0.82 -11.15 -20.56
CA LYS A 239 -0.49 -11.61 -21.91
C LYS A 239 0.99 -12.01 -22.06
N GLU A 240 1.91 -11.20 -21.53
CA GLU A 240 3.35 -11.50 -21.53
C GLU A 240 3.71 -12.78 -20.77
N LEU A 241 2.92 -13.14 -19.76
CA LEU A 241 3.08 -14.36 -18.95
C LEU A 241 2.21 -15.53 -19.43
N GLY A 242 1.43 -15.37 -20.50
CA GLY A 242 0.55 -16.41 -21.04
C GLY A 242 -0.66 -16.74 -20.14
N ILE A 243 -1.12 -15.79 -19.32
CA ILE A 243 -2.26 -15.96 -18.42
C ILE A 243 -3.54 -15.49 -19.12
N PRO A 244 -4.60 -16.32 -19.18
CA PRO A 244 -5.87 -15.90 -19.75
C PRO A 244 -6.53 -14.84 -18.87
N THR A 245 -7.00 -13.76 -19.47
CA THR A 245 -7.64 -12.62 -18.79
C THR A 245 -9.17 -12.70 -18.78
N GLU A 246 -9.77 -13.50 -19.66
CA GLU A 246 -11.22 -13.60 -19.81
C GLU A 246 -11.89 -14.23 -18.58
N GLY A 247 -12.99 -13.64 -18.12
CA GLY A 247 -13.80 -14.14 -17.01
C GLY A 247 -13.19 -13.96 -15.60
N LYS A 248 -12.00 -13.36 -15.49
CA LYS A 248 -11.34 -13.12 -14.19
C LYS A 248 -11.61 -11.73 -13.67
N ASN A 249 -11.83 -11.63 -12.36
CA ASN A 249 -11.82 -10.34 -11.69
C ASN A 249 -10.38 -9.80 -11.55
N LEU A 250 -10.26 -8.50 -11.34
CA LEU A 250 -8.97 -7.81 -11.27
C LEU A 250 -8.05 -8.35 -10.16
N GLN A 251 -8.61 -8.70 -9.00
CA GLN A 251 -7.85 -9.18 -7.85
C GLN A 251 -7.25 -10.58 -8.11
N THR A 252 -8.04 -11.50 -8.65
CA THR A 252 -7.61 -12.84 -9.06
C THR A 252 -6.56 -12.75 -10.16
N LEU A 253 -6.80 -11.91 -11.18
CA LEU A 253 -5.80 -11.69 -12.24
C LEU A 253 -4.48 -11.15 -11.66
N GLN A 254 -4.54 -10.23 -10.71
CA GLN A 254 -3.36 -9.66 -10.07
C GLN A 254 -2.56 -10.72 -9.31
N GLN A 255 -3.24 -11.57 -8.55
CA GLN A 255 -2.62 -12.68 -7.82
C GLN A 255 -1.96 -13.67 -8.76
N GLU A 256 -2.64 -14.04 -9.85
CA GLU A 256 -2.09 -14.97 -10.84
C GLU A 256 -0.88 -14.39 -11.57
N VAL A 257 -0.95 -13.13 -12.02
CA VAL A 257 0.16 -12.42 -12.66
C VAL A 257 1.36 -12.35 -11.71
N MET A 258 1.14 -12.00 -10.45
CA MET A 258 2.19 -11.95 -9.43
C MET A 258 2.81 -13.34 -9.22
N ALA A 259 1.99 -14.38 -9.02
CA ALA A 259 2.47 -15.74 -8.81
C ALA A 259 3.24 -16.29 -10.01
N ALA A 260 2.76 -16.06 -11.23
CA ALA A 260 3.44 -16.48 -12.45
C ALA A 260 4.76 -15.72 -12.65
N SER A 261 4.79 -14.41 -12.39
CA SER A 261 6.01 -13.61 -12.42
C SER A 261 7.05 -14.15 -11.43
N LEU A 262 6.63 -14.41 -10.18
CA LEU A 262 7.51 -14.96 -9.14
C LEU A 262 8.04 -16.35 -9.51
N LYS A 263 7.20 -17.22 -10.08
CA LYS A 263 7.64 -18.54 -10.56
C LYS A 263 8.63 -18.44 -11.72
N LYS A 264 8.41 -17.50 -12.66
CA LYS A 264 9.35 -17.22 -13.76
C LYS A 264 10.69 -16.75 -13.19
N ASP A 265 10.66 -15.79 -12.29
CA ASP A 265 11.84 -15.25 -11.62
C ASP A 265 12.59 -16.33 -10.81
N ALA A 266 11.88 -17.14 -10.03
CA ALA A 266 12.44 -18.25 -9.28
C ALA A 266 13.17 -19.25 -10.18
N LYS A 267 12.55 -19.61 -11.32
CA LYS A 267 13.19 -20.47 -12.34
C LYS A 267 14.47 -19.86 -12.87
N THR A 268 14.47 -18.56 -13.19
CA THR A 268 15.68 -17.87 -13.69
C THR A 268 16.81 -17.81 -12.67
N LEU A 269 16.48 -17.83 -11.37
CA LEU A 269 17.43 -17.76 -10.26
C LEU A 269 17.79 -19.14 -9.69
N GLY A 270 17.22 -20.23 -10.23
CA GLY A 270 17.44 -21.59 -9.71
C GLY A 270 16.81 -21.85 -8.34
N ILE A 271 15.79 -21.09 -7.95
CA ILE A 271 15.08 -21.25 -6.67
C ILE A 271 13.98 -22.30 -6.83
N SER A 272 13.95 -23.31 -5.95
CA SER A 272 12.88 -24.30 -5.93
C SER A 272 11.54 -23.66 -5.53
N VAL A 273 10.49 -23.97 -6.28
CA VAL A 273 9.11 -23.49 -6.06
C VAL A 273 8.24 -24.49 -5.31
N ASP A 274 8.65 -25.75 -5.22
CA ASP A 274 7.82 -26.84 -4.70
C ASP A 274 7.70 -26.75 -3.18
N GLY A 275 6.47 -26.76 -2.68
CA GLY A 275 6.17 -26.77 -1.24
C GLY A 275 6.29 -25.42 -0.52
N LYS A 276 6.60 -24.32 -1.23
CA LYS A 276 6.70 -22.97 -0.63
C LYS A 276 5.41 -22.17 -0.80
N ASP A 277 5.06 -21.38 0.21
CA ASP A 277 4.01 -20.37 0.07
C ASP A 277 4.45 -19.24 -0.88
N ILE A 278 3.49 -18.57 -1.52
CA ILE A 278 3.78 -17.47 -2.45
C ILE A 278 4.54 -16.34 -1.74
N ARG A 279 4.26 -16.07 -0.46
CA ARG A 279 4.95 -15.01 0.30
C ARG A 279 6.41 -15.37 0.58
N GLU A 280 6.67 -16.63 0.94
CA GLU A 280 8.03 -17.15 1.15
C GLU A 280 8.81 -17.11 -0.15
N LEU A 281 8.21 -17.59 -1.24
CA LEU A 281 8.80 -17.55 -2.57
C LEU A 281 9.10 -16.11 -2.98
N ALA A 282 8.17 -15.17 -2.74
CA ALA A 282 8.39 -13.75 -3.04
C ALA A 282 9.58 -13.18 -2.28
N HIS A 283 9.70 -13.49 -0.98
CA HIS A 283 10.80 -13.03 -0.15
C HIS A 283 12.15 -13.59 -0.63
N GLU A 284 12.22 -14.89 -0.94
CA GLU A 284 13.43 -15.55 -1.40
C GLU A 284 13.87 -15.05 -2.78
N VAL A 285 12.93 -14.96 -3.72
CA VAL A 285 13.17 -14.40 -5.06
C VAL A 285 13.66 -12.97 -4.97
N THR A 286 12.99 -12.12 -4.19
CA THR A 286 13.39 -10.71 -4.03
C THR A 286 14.78 -10.61 -3.41
N SER A 287 15.05 -11.38 -2.35
CA SER A 287 16.36 -11.41 -1.70
C SER A 287 17.47 -11.89 -2.65
N ALA A 288 17.21 -12.92 -3.45
CA ALA A 288 18.16 -13.43 -4.44
C ALA A 288 18.41 -12.41 -5.56
N LYS A 289 17.38 -11.73 -6.07
CA LYS A 289 17.54 -10.62 -7.04
C LYS A 289 18.40 -9.51 -6.46
N VAL A 290 18.08 -9.05 -5.24
CA VAL A 290 18.83 -8.01 -4.52
C VAL A 290 20.31 -8.38 -4.39
N LYS A 291 20.61 -9.59 -3.94
CA LYS A 291 21.99 -10.06 -3.81
C LYS A 291 22.69 -10.20 -5.17
N ALA A 292 22.00 -10.70 -6.20
CA ALA A 292 22.58 -10.85 -7.53
C ALA A 292 22.94 -9.50 -8.16
N GLU A 293 22.07 -8.50 -8.03
CA GLU A 293 22.35 -7.15 -8.53
C GLU A 293 23.42 -6.43 -7.71
N ALA A 294 23.40 -6.59 -6.38
CA ALA A 294 24.46 -6.06 -5.51
C ALA A 294 25.83 -6.58 -5.93
N LYS A 295 25.94 -7.89 -6.20
CA LYS A 295 27.18 -8.50 -6.73
C LYS A 295 27.59 -7.90 -8.07
N LYS A 296 26.66 -7.73 -9.01
CA LYS A 296 26.94 -7.09 -10.32
C LYS A 296 27.46 -5.65 -10.18
N LEU A 297 27.02 -4.94 -9.14
CA LEU A 297 27.38 -3.55 -8.87
C LEU A 297 28.54 -3.40 -7.87
N ASN A 298 29.18 -4.50 -7.47
CA ASN A 298 30.26 -4.55 -6.47
C ASN A 298 29.86 -3.91 -5.12
N ILE A 299 28.63 -4.15 -4.67
CA ILE A 299 28.12 -3.71 -3.36
C ILE A 299 28.35 -4.81 -2.32
N THR A 300 28.91 -4.44 -1.17
CA THR A 300 29.13 -5.36 -0.04
C THR A 300 27.80 -5.80 0.55
N ILE A 301 27.60 -7.12 0.65
CA ILE A 301 26.35 -7.73 1.16
C ILE A 301 26.48 -8.26 2.61
N ASP A 302 27.71 -8.47 3.09
CA ASP A 302 27.95 -9.10 4.39
C ASP A 302 27.58 -8.14 5.52
N GLY A 303 26.82 -8.65 6.49
CA GLY A 303 26.36 -7.87 7.65
C GLY A 303 25.22 -6.88 7.39
N LYS A 304 24.74 -6.72 6.15
CA LYS A 304 23.65 -5.80 5.79
C LYS A 304 22.30 -6.50 5.66
N ALA A 305 21.23 -5.79 5.99
CA ALA A 305 19.87 -6.28 5.77
C ALA A 305 19.47 -6.16 4.29
N ILE A 306 18.62 -7.06 3.79
CA ILE A 306 18.14 -7.03 2.39
C ILE A 306 17.56 -5.66 1.97
N PRO A 307 16.75 -4.97 2.80
CA PRO A 307 16.25 -3.65 2.42
C PRO A 307 17.33 -2.59 2.23
N GLU A 308 18.44 -2.65 2.99
CA GLU A 308 19.58 -1.73 2.87
C GLU A 308 20.32 -2.00 1.56
N ILE A 309 20.61 -3.27 1.27
CA ILE A 309 21.25 -3.68 0.01
C ILE A 309 20.39 -3.24 -1.18
N ALA A 310 19.07 -3.43 -1.11
CA ALA A 310 18.15 -3.02 -2.17
C ALA A 310 18.15 -1.49 -2.39
N PHE A 311 18.32 -0.72 -1.33
CA PHE A 311 18.45 0.74 -1.41
C PHE A 311 19.79 1.13 -2.06
N GLU A 312 20.91 0.56 -1.63
CA GLU A 312 22.23 0.83 -2.23
C GLU A 312 22.28 0.43 -3.72
N VAL A 313 21.68 -0.71 -4.08
CA VAL A 313 21.56 -1.12 -5.49
C VAL A 313 20.77 -0.08 -6.29
N ARG A 314 19.66 0.43 -5.74
CA ARG A 314 18.85 1.47 -6.39
C ARG A 314 19.68 2.73 -6.64
N GLU A 315 20.34 3.24 -5.61
CA GLU A 315 21.14 4.45 -5.71
C GLU A 315 22.27 4.28 -6.71
N LYS A 316 22.95 3.14 -6.70
CA LYS A 316 24.04 2.88 -7.65
C LYS A 316 23.55 2.77 -9.08
N LYS A 317 22.39 2.14 -9.33
CA LYS A 317 21.76 2.10 -10.66
C LYS A 317 21.43 3.51 -11.15
N ILE A 318 20.84 4.36 -10.29
CA ILE A 318 20.52 5.75 -10.62
C ILE A 318 21.79 6.55 -10.92
N GLN A 319 22.83 6.41 -10.09
CA GLN A 319 24.12 7.08 -10.31
C GLN A 319 24.79 6.64 -11.61
N ASN A 320 24.74 5.34 -11.94
CA ASN A 320 25.30 4.82 -13.18
C ASN A 320 24.54 5.36 -14.40
N LEU A 321 23.21 5.39 -14.34
CA LEU A 321 22.37 5.96 -15.40
C LEU A 321 22.62 7.47 -15.55
N ALA A 322 22.78 8.21 -14.45
CA ALA A 322 23.15 9.61 -14.48
C ALA A 322 24.50 9.83 -15.20
N LYS A 323 25.51 9.02 -14.88
CA LYS A 323 26.83 9.08 -15.55
C LYS A 323 26.73 8.78 -17.04
N GLU A 324 25.96 7.76 -17.42
CA GLU A 324 25.71 7.42 -18.83
C GLU A 324 25.09 8.59 -19.61
N LEU A 325 24.19 9.34 -18.98
CA LEU A 325 23.54 10.52 -19.55
C LEU A 325 24.36 11.82 -19.39
N GLY A 326 25.60 11.74 -18.90
CA GLY A 326 26.45 12.90 -18.65
C GLY A 326 25.87 13.88 -17.63
N ILE A 327 25.17 13.40 -16.61
CA ILE A 327 24.69 14.17 -15.46
C ILE A 327 25.75 14.10 -14.35
N SER A 328 26.06 15.24 -13.72
CA SER A 328 27.07 15.30 -12.64
C SER A 328 26.53 14.69 -11.35
N THR A 329 27.07 13.56 -10.91
CA THR A 329 26.61 12.90 -9.66
C THR A 329 27.15 13.53 -8.38
N LYS A 330 28.13 14.45 -8.45
CA LYS A 330 28.76 15.03 -7.26
C LYS A 330 27.80 15.99 -6.54
N GLY A 331 27.50 15.69 -5.29
CA GLY A 331 26.65 16.50 -4.40
C GLY A 331 25.21 16.68 -4.82
N GLN A 332 24.74 15.80 -5.71
CA GLN A 332 23.32 15.63 -6.00
C GLN A 332 22.75 14.52 -5.15
N SER A 333 21.53 14.73 -4.66
CA SER A 333 20.77 13.68 -3.99
C SER A 333 20.17 12.69 -5.02
N THR A 334 19.86 11.47 -4.58
CA THR A 334 19.18 10.47 -5.43
C THR A 334 17.88 11.02 -6.06
N PRO A 335 17.02 11.77 -5.34
CA PRO A 335 15.87 12.44 -5.95
C PRO A 335 16.23 13.47 -7.02
N GLU A 336 17.25 14.30 -6.79
CA GLU A 336 17.72 15.28 -7.80
C GLU A 336 18.22 14.58 -9.06
N LEU A 337 18.96 13.49 -8.91
CA LEU A 337 19.42 12.67 -10.03
C LEU A 337 18.24 12.10 -10.82
N ILE A 338 17.23 11.56 -10.11
CA ILE A 338 16.01 11.05 -10.77
C ILE A 338 15.33 12.16 -11.57
N GLU A 339 15.17 13.36 -11.01
CA GLU A 339 14.53 14.48 -11.71
C GLU A 339 15.34 14.92 -12.94
N GLU A 340 16.67 15.01 -12.84
CA GLU A 340 17.52 15.37 -13.98
C GLU A 340 17.57 14.28 -15.05
N ILE A 341 17.56 13.01 -14.67
CA ILE A 341 17.43 11.88 -15.60
C ILE A 341 16.07 11.93 -16.28
N GLU A 342 14.98 12.14 -15.54
CA GLU A 342 13.63 12.21 -16.10
C GLU A 342 13.49 13.32 -17.16
N LYS A 343 14.14 14.46 -16.95
CA LYS A 343 14.19 15.57 -17.93
C LYS A 343 15.01 15.23 -19.18
N LYS A 344 16.09 14.46 -19.04
CA LYS A 344 16.95 14.07 -20.18
C LYS A 344 16.40 12.89 -20.97
N ASP A 345 15.97 11.84 -20.27
CA ASP A 345 15.55 10.56 -20.84
C ASP A 345 14.61 9.82 -19.86
N ALA A 346 13.32 10.18 -19.90
CA ALA A 346 12.29 9.57 -19.09
C ALA A 346 12.10 8.07 -19.39
N ASP A 347 12.33 7.64 -20.64
CA ASP A 347 12.14 6.26 -21.07
C ASP A 347 13.19 5.33 -20.46
N LYS A 348 14.47 5.75 -20.40
CA LYS A 348 15.51 5.00 -19.69
C LYS A 348 15.26 4.90 -18.19
N LEU A 349 14.77 5.97 -17.58
CA LEU A 349 14.38 5.93 -16.16
C LEU A 349 13.22 4.98 -15.92
N GLU A 350 12.26 4.92 -16.84
CA GLU A 350 11.13 4.00 -16.76
C GLU A 350 11.57 2.54 -16.93
N ALA A 351 12.48 2.24 -17.87
CA ALA A 351 13.06 0.91 -18.04
C ALA A 351 13.72 0.41 -16.74
N LEU A 352 14.43 1.29 -16.04
CA LEU A 352 15.03 0.97 -14.74
C LEU A 352 13.96 0.63 -13.67
N LYS A 353 12.77 1.26 -13.73
CA LYS A 353 11.63 0.96 -12.84
C LYS A 353 10.92 -0.34 -13.21
N GLU A 354 10.90 -0.70 -14.49
CA GLU A 354 10.23 -1.90 -15.02
C GLU A 354 10.96 -3.21 -14.70
N ASP A 355 12.26 -3.17 -14.38
CA ASP A 355 13.10 -4.33 -14.05
C ASP A 355 12.66 -5.17 -12.82
N ASN A 356 11.45 -4.95 -12.27
CA ASN A 356 10.83 -5.68 -11.16
C ASN A 356 11.66 -5.72 -9.86
N PHE A 357 12.81 -5.02 -9.82
CA PHE A 357 13.67 -4.90 -8.65
C PHE A 357 13.08 -3.99 -7.56
N PHE A 358 12.11 -3.17 -7.96
CA PHE A 358 11.31 -2.36 -7.06
C PHE A 358 9.98 -3.07 -6.81
N PRO A 359 9.90 -4.01 -5.86
CA PRO A 359 8.61 -4.56 -5.47
C PRO A 359 7.78 -3.40 -4.94
N LEU A 360 6.82 -2.92 -5.74
CA LEU A 360 5.54 -2.29 -5.41
C LEU A 360 5.43 -1.42 -4.12
N MET A 361 6.53 -0.88 -3.61
CA MET A 361 6.61 -0.02 -2.44
C MET A 361 6.58 1.41 -2.95
N GLY A 362 5.40 1.83 -3.38
CA GLY A 362 5.05 3.23 -3.54
C GLY A 362 5.27 3.84 -4.93
N LYS A 363 4.40 3.52 -5.91
CA LYS A 363 3.60 4.66 -6.40
C LYS A 363 2.64 4.96 -5.25
N ARG A 364 2.84 6.11 -4.59
CA ARG A 364 1.95 6.61 -3.53
C ARG A 364 0.49 6.43 -3.96
N GLY A 365 -0.26 5.55 -3.28
CA GLY A 365 -1.70 5.38 -3.51
C GLY A 365 -2.12 4.02 -4.10
N PHE A 366 -1.73 2.91 -3.48
CA PHE A 366 -2.30 1.58 -3.75
C PHE A 366 -3.02 1.02 -2.53
N GLY A 367 -4.05 1.75 -2.10
CA GLY A 367 -5.14 1.24 -1.28
C GLY A 367 -6.44 1.92 -1.74
N PRO A 368 -7.51 1.18 -2.05
CA PRO A 368 -8.79 1.79 -2.37
C PRO A 368 -9.38 2.38 -1.10
N GLY A 369 -9.66 3.68 -1.08
CA GLY A 369 -10.61 4.30 -0.15
C GLY A 369 -10.34 4.06 1.35
N GLY A 370 -9.48 4.90 1.93
CA GLY A 370 -9.36 5.06 3.37
C GLY A 370 -9.45 6.52 3.76
N HIS A 371 -10.44 7.25 3.23
CA HIS A 371 -10.83 8.50 3.86
C HIS A 371 -11.37 8.14 5.24
N HIS A 372 -10.54 8.29 6.27
CA HIS A 372 -11.08 8.58 7.58
C HIS A 372 -11.78 9.93 7.45
N ARG A 373 -13.06 9.89 7.05
CA ARG A 373 -14.06 10.79 7.60
C ARG A 373 -13.78 10.77 9.09
N ALA A 374 -13.30 11.89 9.61
CA ALA A 374 -13.52 12.22 11.00
C ALA A 374 -15.03 12.08 11.20
N GLY A 375 -15.44 10.93 11.73
CA GLY A 375 -16.76 10.76 12.29
C GLY A 375 -16.84 11.79 13.39
N LYS A 376 -17.47 12.94 13.09
CA LYS A 376 -18.12 13.70 14.13
C LYS A 376 -19.05 12.69 14.82
N PRO A 377 -18.99 12.53 16.15
CA PRO A 377 -20.03 11.80 16.84
C PRO A 377 -21.34 12.54 16.50
N HIS A 378 -22.22 11.87 15.77
CA HIS A 378 -23.62 12.24 15.75
C HIS A 378 -24.13 11.93 17.15
N ASP A 379 -24.23 13.00 17.95
CA ASP A 379 -24.91 13.00 19.23
C ASP A 379 -26.42 13.10 18.94
N ASP A 380 -26.96 12.06 18.31
CA ASP A 380 -28.41 11.89 18.14
C ASP A 380 -28.92 11.10 19.36
N ARG A 381 -28.82 11.73 20.54
CA ARG A 381 -29.75 11.44 21.63
C ARG A 381 -30.80 12.54 21.65
N PRO A 382 -32.11 12.21 21.55
CA PRO A 382 -33.14 13.17 21.84
C PRO A 382 -33.00 13.61 23.30
N ARG A 383 -32.64 14.88 23.46
CA ARG A 383 -32.67 15.59 24.74
C ARG A 383 -34.14 15.67 25.13
N PHE A 384 -34.56 14.78 26.03
CA PHE A 384 -35.82 14.97 26.74
C PHE A 384 -35.74 16.32 27.47
N GLU A 385 -36.51 17.26 26.96
CA GLU A 385 -36.84 18.52 27.59
C GLU A 385 -37.60 18.19 28.88
N ASN A 386 -36.92 18.29 30.02
CA ASN A 386 -37.61 18.48 31.29
C ASN A 386 -38.05 19.95 31.35
N GLU A 387 -39.15 20.26 30.67
CA GLU A 387 -39.97 21.41 31.01
C GLU A 387 -40.60 21.14 32.37
N ALA A 388 -40.18 21.91 33.37
CA ALA A 388 -40.87 21.99 34.64
C ALA A 388 -42.27 22.58 34.40
N PRO A 389 -43.36 21.92 34.81
CA PRO A 389 -44.69 22.50 34.71
C PRO A 389 -44.86 23.61 35.75
N SER A 390 -45.23 24.78 35.25
CA SER A 390 -45.70 25.91 36.03
C SER A 390 -46.97 25.55 36.78
N ILE A 391 -46.96 25.93 38.05
CA ILE A 391 -48.05 25.98 39.03
C ILE A 391 -49.27 26.67 38.42
N ASN A 392 -50.43 25.99 38.41
CA ASN A 392 -51.79 26.51 38.65
C ASN A 392 -52.83 25.48 38.18
N GLU A 393 -53.42 24.71 39.10
CA GLU A 393 -54.88 24.68 39.31
C GLU A 393 -55.24 23.70 40.43
N ILE A 394 -56.09 24.20 41.31
CA ILE A 394 -56.55 23.62 42.55
C ILE A 394 -57.79 22.76 42.24
N HIS A 395 -57.83 21.51 42.72
CA HIS A 395 -59.07 20.93 43.23
C HIS A 395 -58.79 19.77 44.21
N PRO A 396 -59.38 19.78 45.41
CA PRO A 396 -59.23 18.72 46.40
C PRO A 396 -60.40 17.73 46.33
N GLN A 397 -60.15 16.42 46.54
CA GLN A 397 -61.14 15.49 47.09
C GLN A 397 -60.45 14.36 47.87
N SER A 398 -60.55 14.50 49.19
CA SER A 398 -61.07 13.55 50.19
C SER A 398 -60.90 12.03 50.02
N ASP A 399 -60.40 11.45 51.13
CA ASP A 399 -60.78 10.19 51.80
C ASP A 399 -60.36 8.85 51.17
N GLU A 400 -59.43 8.14 51.82
CA GLU A 400 -59.77 6.94 52.62
C GLU A 400 -58.59 6.50 53.50
N GLN A 401 -58.91 6.07 54.72
CA GLN A 401 -58.01 5.63 55.78
C GLN A 401 -57.77 4.09 55.75
N ILE A 402 -56.92 3.63 56.68
CA ILE A 402 -56.82 2.27 57.28
C ILE A 402 -55.89 1.32 56.48
N GLU A 403 -54.89 0.61 57.02
CA GLU A 403 -54.77 -0.05 58.32
C GLU A 403 -53.30 -0.24 58.77
N PHE A 404 -53.09 -0.25 60.08
CA PHE A 404 -51.86 -0.64 60.78
C PHE A 404 -51.76 -2.16 60.88
N GLY A 405 -50.53 -2.69 60.86
CA GLY A 405 -50.23 -4.07 61.23
C GLY A 405 -48.75 -4.28 61.51
N ASN A 406 -48.29 -3.83 62.68
CA ASN A 406 -47.08 -4.33 63.33
C ASN A 406 -47.49 -5.48 64.24
N ASP A 407 -46.81 -6.63 64.16
CA ASP A 407 -46.49 -7.46 65.31
C ASP A 407 -45.27 -8.34 65.01
N ILE A 408 -44.22 -8.09 65.81
CA ILE A 408 -43.21 -8.99 66.42
C ILE A 408 -42.36 -9.89 65.52
#